data_AF-A0A529HKK5-F1
#
_entry.id   AF-A0A529HKK5-F1
#
_cell.length_a   1.000
_cell.length_b   1.000
_cell.length_c   1.000
_cell.angle_alpha   90.00
_cell.angle_beta   90.00
_cell.angle_gamma   90.00
#
_symmetry.space_group_name_H-M   'P 1'
#
loop_
_entity.id
_entity.type
_entity.pdbx_description
1 polymer ?
#
loop_
_entity_poly.entity_id
_entity_poly.type
_entity_poly.pdbx_seq_one_letter_code
_entity_poly.pdbx_strand_id
1 'polypeptide(L)'
;DKNRPAGIARPATVDDLKLISGVGPKIEGVLHSLGIYTFAQVSAWRKAEREWVDGYLNFRGRIERDDWAKQAKALAKGGVAEYIRVFGKKPV
;
A
#
# COMPACT_ATOMS: atom_id res chain seq x y z
N ASP A 1 16.02 -10.26 -3.09
CA ASP A 1 15.74 -10.45 -1.66
C ASP A 1 14.44 -11.23 -1.54
N LYS A 2 14.41 -12.30 -0.72
CA LYS A 2 13.24 -13.18 -0.56
C LYS A 2 12.06 -12.51 0.16
N ASN A 3 12.31 -11.43 0.90
CA ASN A 3 11.29 -10.70 1.64
C ASN A 3 10.84 -9.43 0.91
N ARG A 4 11.44 -9.10 -0.23
CA ARG A 4 10.98 -7.97 -1.05
C ARG A 4 9.64 -8.34 -1.71
N PRO A 5 8.62 -7.48 -1.62
CA PRO A 5 7.34 -7.78 -2.25
C PRO A 5 7.45 -7.91 -3.77
N ALA A 6 6.60 -8.77 -4.32
CA ALA A 6 6.55 -9.01 -5.75
C ALA A 6 6.09 -7.75 -6.50
N GLY A 7 7.00 -7.21 -7.31
CA GLY A 7 6.71 -6.14 -8.25
C GLY A 7 6.12 -6.68 -9.56
N ILE A 8 5.33 -5.85 -10.24
CA ILE A 8 4.83 -6.10 -11.59
C ILE A 8 5.37 -5.03 -12.55
N ALA A 9 5.32 -5.32 -13.85
CA ALA A 9 5.46 -4.28 -14.86
C ALA A 9 4.30 -3.28 -14.72
N ARG A 10 4.54 -2.00 -15.04
CA ARG A 10 3.54 -0.95 -14.88
C ARG A 10 2.25 -1.32 -15.66
N PRO A 11 1.12 -1.51 -14.97
CA PRO A 11 -0.14 -1.86 -15.62
C PRO A 11 -0.76 -0.65 -16.34
N ALA A 12 -1.75 -0.91 -17.21
CA ALA A 12 -2.53 0.15 -17.86
C ALA A 12 -3.33 0.99 -16.84
N THR A 13 -3.82 0.34 -15.79
CA THR A 13 -4.52 0.97 -14.68
C THR A 13 -3.66 0.91 -13.44
N VAL A 14 -3.27 2.07 -12.93
CA VAL A 14 -2.50 2.23 -11.69
C VAL A 14 -3.44 2.82 -10.64
N ASP A 15 -3.42 2.24 -9.44
CA ASP A 15 -4.21 2.74 -8.32
C ASP A 15 -3.54 3.99 -7.71
N ASP A 16 -4.35 4.89 -7.17
CA ASP A 16 -3.83 6.02 -6.40
C ASP A 16 -3.42 5.54 -5.00
N LEU A 17 -2.16 5.10 -4.85
CA LEU A 17 -1.65 4.56 -3.60
C LEU A 17 -1.64 5.60 -2.48
N LYS A 18 -1.71 6.91 -2.81
CA LYS A 18 -1.80 7.98 -1.81
C LYS A 18 -3.13 7.96 -1.05
N LEU A 19 -4.12 7.18 -1.48
CA LEU A 19 -5.33 6.94 -0.69
C LEU A 19 -5.09 6.06 0.55
N ILE A 20 -3.92 5.43 0.67
CA ILE A 20 -3.50 4.76 1.90
C ILE A 20 -2.88 5.79 2.82
N SER A 21 -3.45 5.95 4.02
CA SER A 21 -2.93 6.92 4.99
C SER A 21 -1.45 6.65 5.30
N GLY A 22 -0.61 7.68 5.12
CA GLY A 22 0.84 7.62 5.29
C GLY A 22 1.62 7.41 3.99
N VAL A 23 0.94 7.13 2.87
CA VAL A 23 1.54 7.12 1.54
C VAL A 23 1.41 8.52 0.92
N GLY A 24 2.49 9.29 0.95
CA GLY A 24 2.56 10.55 0.19
C GLY A 24 3.08 10.35 -1.24
N PRO A 25 3.08 11.39 -2.10
CA PRO A 25 3.56 11.31 -3.49
C PRO A 25 5.00 10.77 -3.62
N LYS A 26 5.87 11.12 -2.67
CA LYS A 26 7.25 10.61 -2.64
C LYS A 26 7.28 9.09 -2.41
N ILE A 27 6.42 8.60 -1.52
CA ILE A 27 6.36 7.20 -1.15
C ILE A 27 5.74 6.39 -2.28
N GLU A 28 4.66 6.89 -2.89
CA GLU A 28 4.07 6.32 -4.09
C GLU A 28 5.12 6.16 -5.21
N GLY A 29 5.92 7.19 -5.48
CA GLY A 29 7.01 7.10 -6.46
C GLY A 29 8.05 6.02 -6.16
N VAL A 30 8.37 5.82 -4.88
CA VAL A 30 9.25 4.73 -4.43
C VAL A 30 8.59 3.37 -4.64
N LEU A 31 7.32 3.22 -4.27
CA LEU A 31 6.55 1.99 -4.46
C LEU A 31 6.43 1.63 -5.96
N HIS A 32 6.16 2.61 -6.82
CA HIS A 32 6.16 2.44 -8.28
C HIS A 32 7.51 1.94 -8.79
N SER A 33 8.61 2.52 -8.29
CA SER A 33 9.98 2.09 -8.64
C SER A 33 10.28 0.66 -8.17
N LEU A 34 9.58 0.18 -7.14
CA LEU A 34 9.65 -1.20 -6.68
C LEU A 34 8.74 -2.16 -7.45
N GLY A 35 7.92 -1.65 -8.38
CA GLY A 35 6.95 -2.41 -9.16
C GLY A 35 5.59 -2.56 -8.48
N ILE A 36 5.30 -1.74 -7.47
CA ILE A 36 4.03 -1.78 -6.73
C ILE A 36 3.14 -0.67 -7.25
N TYR A 37 2.05 -1.02 -7.91
CA TYR A 37 1.16 -0.06 -8.60
C TYR A 37 -0.30 -0.17 -8.18
N THR A 38 -0.67 -1.21 -7.41
CA THR A 38 -2.06 -1.50 -7.11
C THR A 38 -2.30 -1.73 -5.62
N PHE A 39 -3.50 -1.41 -5.14
CA PHE A 39 -3.97 -1.74 -3.80
C PHE A 39 -3.97 -3.25 -3.57
N ALA A 40 -4.25 -4.03 -4.61
CA ALA A 40 -4.23 -5.49 -4.55
C ALA A 40 -2.85 -6.00 -4.11
N GLN A 41 -1.76 -5.48 -4.68
CA GLN A 41 -0.40 -5.83 -4.28
C GLN A 41 -0.14 -5.52 -2.80
N VAL A 42 -0.45 -4.28 -2.36
CA VAL A 42 -0.23 -3.85 -0.97
C VAL A 42 -1.06 -4.67 0.02
N SER A 43 -2.31 -5.01 -0.34
CA SER A 43 -3.20 -5.83 0.48
C SER A 43 -2.75 -7.27 0.64
N ALA A 44 -1.96 -7.78 -0.31
CA ALA A 44 -1.46 -9.14 -0.33
C ALA A 44 -0.13 -9.32 0.42
N TRP A 45 0.50 -8.23 0.85
CA TRP A 45 1.78 -8.28 1.56
C TRP A 45 1.68 -9.07 2.86
N ARG A 46 2.59 -10.03 3.00
CA ARG A 46 2.87 -10.77 4.22
C ARG A 46 3.67 -9.89 5.19
N LYS A 47 3.71 -10.29 6.45
CA LYS A 47 4.45 -9.57 7.52
C LYS A 47 5.89 -9.25 7.10
N ALA A 48 6.61 -10.24 6.56
CA ALA A 48 7.99 -10.06 6.10
C ALA A 48 8.13 -9.03 4.98
N GLU A 49 7.16 -8.93 4.06
CA GLU A 49 7.16 -7.95 2.97
C GLU A 49 6.88 -6.54 3.51
N ARG A 50 5.97 -6.42 4.47
CA ARG A 50 5.71 -5.14 5.14
C ARG A 50 6.92 -4.65 5.92
N GLU A 51 7.57 -5.52 6.67
CA GLU A 51 8.81 -5.21 7.40
C GLU A 51 9.94 -4.82 6.44
N TRP A 52 10.06 -5.50 5.30
CA TRP A 52 11.06 -5.16 4.29
C TRP A 52 10.82 -3.77 3.71
N VAL A 53 9.58 -3.46 3.31
CA VAL A 53 9.23 -2.13 2.77
C VAL A 53 9.38 -1.05 3.84
N ASP A 54 9.00 -1.34 5.09
CA ASP A 54 9.13 -0.41 6.20
C ASP A 54 10.60 -0.05 6.46
N GLY A 55 11.48 -1.06 6.47
CA GLY A 55 12.93 -0.86 6.56
C GLY A 55 13.49 -0.09 5.36
N TYR A 56 13.06 -0.43 4.14
CA TYR A 56 13.46 0.27 2.92
C TYR A 56 13.07 1.75 2.94
N LEU A 57 11.90 2.08 3.48
CA LEU A 57 11.40 3.45 3.61
C LEU A 57 11.91 4.16 4.89
N ASN A 58 12.60 3.46 5.79
CA ASN A 58 12.99 3.92 7.13
C ASN A 58 11.78 4.40 7.95
N PHE A 59 10.71 3.62 7.93
CA PHE A 59 9.41 3.97 8.51
C PHE A 59 9.23 3.58 9.96
N ARG A 60 10.10 2.73 10.52
CA ARG A 60 10.13 2.35 11.94
C ARG A 60 8.80 1.74 12.44
N GLY A 61 8.24 0.84 11.65
CA GLY A 61 7.02 0.07 11.94
C GLY A 61 5.71 0.77 11.56
N ARG A 62 5.76 1.90 10.84
CA ARG A 62 4.55 2.65 10.45
C ARG A 62 3.65 1.88 9.50
N ILE A 63 4.20 1.04 8.62
CA ILE A 63 3.37 0.29 7.66
C ILE A 63 2.40 -0.65 8.40
N GLU A 64 2.84 -1.29 9.48
CA GLU A 64 2.00 -2.14 10.31
C GLU A 64 1.07 -1.31 11.21
N ARG A 65 1.62 -0.32 11.92
CA ARG A 65 0.85 0.51 12.86
C ARG A 65 -0.29 1.28 12.17
N ASP A 66 -0.03 1.75 10.96
CA ASP A 66 -1.00 2.50 10.17
C ASP A 66 -1.84 1.55 9.28
N ASP A 67 -1.77 0.23 9.48
CA ASP A 67 -2.66 -0.77 8.87
C ASP A 67 -2.73 -0.72 7.32
N TRP A 68 -1.60 -0.49 6.65
CA TRP A 68 -1.57 -0.30 5.19
C TRP A 68 -2.24 -1.43 4.41
N ALA A 69 -1.98 -2.69 4.78
CA ALA A 69 -2.58 -3.84 4.11
C ALA A 69 -4.12 -3.87 4.24
N LYS A 70 -4.65 -3.46 5.39
CA LYS A 70 -6.10 -3.41 5.64
C LYS A 70 -6.77 -2.27 4.87
N GLN A 71 -6.12 -1.10 4.84
CA GLN A 71 -6.58 0.04 4.05
C GLN A 71 -6.60 -0.30 2.55
N ALA A 72 -5.50 -0.86 2.05
CA ALA A 72 -5.38 -1.31 0.68
C ALA A 72 -6.45 -2.37 0.34
N LYS A 73 -6.75 -3.29 1.26
CA LYS A 73 -7.80 -4.29 1.05
C LYS A 73 -9.19 -3.65 0.86
N ALA A 74 -9.53 -2.63 1.64
CA ALA A 74 -10.79 -1.91 1.47
C ALA A 74 -10.84 -1.17 0.12
N LEU A 75 -9.76 -0.48 -0.24
CA LEU A 75 -9.64 0.25 -1.51
C LEU A 75 -9.69 -0.69 -2.72
N ALA A 76 -9.02 -1.84 -2.65
CA ALA A 76 -9.05 -2.85 -3.70
C ALA A 76 -10.45 -3.46 -3.90
N LYS A 77 -11.25 -3.56 -2.83
CA LYS A 77 -12.57 -4.20 -2.86
C LYS A 77 -13.68 -3.28 -3.40
N GLY A 78 -13.64 -2.00 -3.08
CA GLY A 78 -14.70 -1.07 -3.50
C GLY A 78 -14.31 0.41 -3.43
N GLY A 79 -13.00 0.69 -3.52
CA GLY A 79 -12.46 2.04 -3.54
C GLY A 79 -12.81 2.84 -2.29
N VAL A 80 -12.98 4.15 -2.49
CA VAL A 80 -13.26 5.12 -1.42
C VAL A 80 -14.56 4.79 -0.68
N ALA A 81 -15.59 4.29 -1.38
CA ALA A 81 -16.87 3.94 -0.76
C ALA A 81 -16.71 2.80 0.27
N GLU A 82 -15.98 1.75 -0.11
CA GLU A 82 -15.67 0.64 0.80
C GLU A 82 -14.75 1.07 1.93
N TYR A 83 -13.77 1.94 1.65
CA TYR A 83 -12.92 2.53 2.69
C TYR A 83 -13.75 3.27 3.74
N ILE A 84 -14.66 4.16 3.32
CA ILE A 84 -15.55 4.89 4.23
C ILE A 84 -16.42 3.91 5.04
N ARG A 85 -16.95 2.86 4.40
CA ARG A 85 -17.75 1.84 5.08
C ARG A 85 -16.96 1.09 6.15
N VAL A 86 -15.68 0.80 5.91
CA VAL A 86 -14.82 0.03 6.84
C VAL A 86 -14.24 0.89 7.95
N PHE A 87 -13.84 2.13 7.65
CA PHE A 87 -13.10 3.00 8.59
C PHE A 87 -13.92 4.18 9.13
N GLY A 88 -15.13 4.42 8.63
CA GLY A 88 -16.01 5.52 9.06
C GLY A 88 -15.51 6.91 8.66
N LYS A 89 -14.46 7.01 7.84
CA LYS A 89 -13.83 8.26 7.41
C LYS A 89 -13.34 8.16 5.98
N LYS A 90 -13.09 9.30 5.35
CA LYS A 90 -12.45 9.35 4.02
C LYS A 90 -10.97 8.95 4.12
N PRO A 91 -10.41 8.32 3.08
CA PRO A 91 -8.96 8.17 2.96
C PRO A 91 -8.31 9.56 2.91
N VAL A 92 -7.09 9.66 3.44
CA VAL A 92 -6.32 10.91 3.63
C VAL A 92 -4.89 10.75 3.17
#